data_AF-A0A6S6T452-F1
#
_entry.id   AF-A0A6S6T452-F1
#
_cell.length_a   1.000
_cell.length_b   1.000
_cell.length_c   1.000
_cell.angle_alpha   90.00
_cell.angle_beta   90.00
_cell.angle_gamma   90.00
#
_symmetry.space_group_name_H-M   'P 1'
#
loop_
_entity.id
_entity.type
_entity.pdbx_description
1 polymer ?
#
loop_
_entity_poly.entity_id
_entity_poly.type
_entity_poly.pdbx_seq_one_letter_code
_entity_poly.pdbx_strand_id
1 'polypeptide(L)'
;MKNKGFKNEQELIEALNQRYFAQLNPNLQRLIHQTFQNHEGLIHCQSQAGVNKSDIKISIANESHTYSVKMGKGNSIHQEPLEDFLTFLTQEHQLDVQTKSYLQAFIWADGSVDGTGAITERISARKFKKRNPEKIKHIQNYFNGIKNVLIQRFLIKGVASNASAEYLYYGTARKGIVCKSTDIVKWVSQHKSRGVLSIGKLTLQAWNRNLKGKKRAEKKRGIVQIKWGGLKKDLRKIAKVNLGKQQEIDFVKTLNQKEKLRYWKTLGLEPSSHYAIRVISQKYGKVNQRKVWAKADAFIAKGIVPLNYLKLNDFFLDENDIKKFNLSPIAQTGISIKQNDSTQYQILKIAPSTFEKLFSSNMLGAGASMYYKKKKKLPLNSNILKAWNINEEDFFAYYTQKLQLPINSVVHSNCQKCLKQIKRYANKEIAKRIKENPTLSNFIFLGIGNFQEPFTAPWLFEQSLLQKNYRIPFSVTTGSGRSKGKCTIVIKPK
;
A
#
# COMPACT_ATOMS: atom_id res chain seq x y z
N MET A 1 -6.16 33.90 1.51
CA MET A 1 -6.20 32.49 1.97
C MET A 1 -4.80 31.88 1.88
N LYS A 2 -4.15 31.56 3.02
CA LYS A 2 -2.86 30.83 3.01
C LYS A 2 -3.03 29.46 2.33
N ASN A 3 -2.05 29.07 1.50
CA ASN A 3 -2.00 27.75 0.87
C ASN A 3 -2.02 26.66 1.95
N LYS A 4 -2.85 25.62 1.79
CA LYS A 4 -2.98 24.51 2.75
C LYS A 4 -1.64 23.83 3.06
N GLY A 5 -0.69 23.82 2.10
CA GLY A 5 0.67 23.31 2.29
C GLY A 5 1.44 24.07 3.38
N PHE A 6 1.55 25.40 3.25
CA PHE A 6 2.23 26.24 4.23
C PHE A 6 1.61 26.15 5.63
N LYS A 7 0.27 26.05 5.71
CA LYS A 7 -0.40 25.84 7.00
C LYS A 7 0.05 24.52 7.65
N ASN A 8 0.15 23.44 6.86
CA ASN A 8 0.57 22.14 7.35
C ASN A 8 2.05 22.10 7.78
N GLU A 9 2.92 22.83 7.09
CA GLU A 9 4.32 23.01 7.50
C GLU A 9 4.41 23.74 8.85
N GLN A 10 3.65 24.82 9.03
CA GLN A 10 3.57 25.54 10.29
C GLN A 10 3.05 24.64 11.43
N GLU A 11 1.96 23.90 11.20
CA GLU A 11 1.41 22.93 12.16
C GLU A 11 2.43 21.84 12.54
N LEU A 12 3.29 21.41 11.62
CA LEU A 12 4.37 20.45 11.90
C LEU A 12 5.46 21.07 12.77
N ILE A 13 5.87 22.30 12.47
CA ILE A 13 6.88 23.03 13.24
C ILE A 13 6.38 23.22 14.68
N GLU A 14 5.15 23.71 14.86
CA GLU A 14 4.55 23.93 16.20
C GLU A 14 4.44 22.63 17.01
N ALA A 15 4.22 21.49 16.35
CA ALA A 15 4.12 20.19 17.00
C ALA A 15 5.47 19.55 17.37
N LEU A 16 6.57 20.02 16.78
CA LEU A 16 7.92 19.46 16.97
C LEU A 16 8.84 20.38 17.78
N ASN A 17 8.81 21.69 17.49
CA ASN A 17 9.77 22.65 18.02
C ASN A 17 9.63 22.83 19.53
N GLN A 18 10.75 22.90 20.23
CA GLN A 18 10.83 23.06 21.69
C GLN A 18 10.07 21.94 22.45
N ARG A 19 10.10 20.72 21.91
CA ARG A 19 9.54 19.52 22.55
C ARG A 19 10.61 18.47 22.79
N TYR A 20 10.45 17.70 23.86
CA TYR A 20 11.19 16.45 24.05
C TYR A 20 10.49 15.31 23.31
N PHE A 21 11.24 14.28 22.93
CA PHE A 21 10.70 13.10 22.23
C PHE A 21 9.47 12.49 22.93
N ALA A 22 9.50 12.38 24.26
CA ALA A 22 8.39 11.84 25.06
C ALA A 22 7.11 12.67 25.01
N GLN A 23 7.19 13.96 24.64
CA GLN A 23 6.06 14.88 24.53
C GLN A 23 5.40 14.85 23.14
N LEU A 24 6.05 14.22 22.16
CA LEU A 24 5.52 14.10 20.81
C LEU A 24 4.39 13.07 20.75
N ASN A 25 3.46 13.26 19.82
CA ASN A 25 2.49 12.22 19.49
C ASN A 25 3.17 11.02 18.79
N PRO A 26 2.54 9.82 18.75
CA PRO A 26 3.18 8.61 18.23
C PRO A 26 3.61 8.70 16.75
N ASN A 27 2.93 9.52 15.95
CA ASN A 27 3.32 9.72 14.56
C ASN A 27 4.63 10.51 14.46
N LEU A 28 4.79 11.56 15.26
CA LEU A 28 6.00 12.37 15.29
C LEU A 28 7.15 11.65 16.03
N GLN A 29 6.86 10.87 17.07
CA GLN A 29 7.84 9.95 17.66
C GLN A 29 8.39 8.99 16.61
N ARG A 30 7.51 8.38 15.80
CA ARG A 30 7.93 7.52 14.70
C ARG A 30 8.76 8.27 13.65
N LEU A 31 8.39 9.50 13.31
CA LEU A 31 9.20 10.33 12.40
C LEU A 31 10.61 10.47 12.95
N ILE A 32 10.76 10.94 14.18
CA ILE A 32 12.06 11.17 14.82
C ILE A 32 12.86 9.87 14.95
N HIS A 33 12.23 8.78 15.39
CA HIS A 33 12.87 7.46 15.51
C HIS A 33 13.34 6.87 14.17
N GLN A 34 12.71 7.26 13.06
CA GLN A 34 13.09 6.79 11.73
C GLN A 34 14.22 7.61 11.09
N THR A 35 14.50 8.80 11.62
CA THR A 35 15.41 9.73 10.97
C THR A 35 16.59 10.16 11.81
N PHE A 36 16.52 10.03 13.14
CA PHE A 36 17.60 10.34 14.08
C PHE A 36 18.09 9.07 14.79
N GLN A 37 19.37 9.04 15.14
CA GLN A 37 19.92 8.01 16.04
C GLN A 37 19.75 8.41 17.51
N ASN A 38 19.92 9.70 17.80
CA ASN A 38 19.75 10.24 19.14
C ASN A 38 18.37 10.89 19.30
N HIS A 39 17.68 10.58 20.38
CA HIS A 39 16.36 11.11 20.72
C HIS A 39 16.39 11.92 22.04
N GLU A 40 17.56 12.05 22.66
CA GLU A 40 17.78 12.79 23.89
C GLU A 40 17.97 14.28 23.60
N GLY A 41 17.36 15.11 24.45
CA GLY A 41 17.42 16.55 24.33
C GLY A 41 16.21 17.16 23.63
N LEU A 42 16.32 18.47 23.42
CA LEU A 42 15.24 19.30 22.91
C LEU A 42 15.22 19.26 21.38
N ILE A 43 14.03 19.06 20.82
CA ILE A 43 13.83 19.05 19.36
C ILE A 43 13.67 20.48 18.89
N HIS A 44 14.56 20.92 18.01
CA HIS A 44 14.45 22.19 17.32
C HIS A 44 13.93 21.97 15.91
N CYS A 45 12.82 22.59 15.55
CA CYS A 45 12.25 22.52 14.21
C CYS A 45 12.00 23.92 13.67
N GLN A 46 12.46 24.18 12.45
CA GLN A 46 12.33 25.47 11.79
C GLN A 46 12.02 25.33 10.30
N SER A 47 11.35 26.32 9.73
CA SER A 47 11.15 26.42 8.28
C SER A 47 12.48 26.64 7.56
N GLN A 48 12.57 26.13 6.33
CA GLN A 48 13.63 26.47 5.41
C GLN A 48 13.05 27.45 4.37
N ALA A 49 13.53 28.69 4.37
CA ALA A 49 13.10 29.70 3.40
C ALA A 49 13.92 29.61 2.10
N GLY A 50 13.41 30.23 1.03
CA GLY A 50 14.11 30.40 -0.25
C GLY A 50 13.73 29.41 -1.35
N VAL A 51 14.57 29.29 -2.38
CA VAL A 51 14.41 28.39 -3.55
C VAL A 51 14.80 26.93 -3.21
N ASN A 52 14.96 26.64 -1.91
CA ASN A 52 15.41 25.35 -1.40
C ASN A 52 14.32 24.28 -1.56
N LYS A 53 14.77 23.03 -1.72
CA LYS A 53 13.84 21.90 -1.87
C LYS A 53 13.31 21.39 -0.52
N SER A 54 14.08 21.60 0.54
CA SER A 54 13.67 21.35 1.91
C SER A 54 12.66 22.41 2.36
N ASP A 55 11.62 21.96 3.04
CA ASP A 55 10.55 22.80 3.58
C ASP A 55 10.80 23.05 5.09
N ILE A 56 11.37 22.07 5.81
CA ILE A 56 11.74 22.19 7.23
C ILE A 56 13.10 21.55 7.54
N LYS A 57 13.75 22.01 8.61
CA LYS A 57 14.93 21.39 9.24
C LYS A 57 14.58 21.00 10.68
N ILE A 58 14.95 19.79 11.09
CA ILE A 58 14.80 19.28 12.46
C ILE A 58 16.20 19.03 13.00
N SER A 59 16.47 19.41 14.24
CA SER A 59 17.75 19.17 14.93
C SER A 59 17.50 18.64 16.34
N ILE A 60 18.31 17.67 16.77
CA ILE A 60 18.29 17.08 18.12
C ILE A 60 19.75 16.89 18.54
N ALA A 61 20.15 17.50 19.66
CA ALA A 61 21.55 17.55 20.07
C ALA A 61 22.46 17.99 18.90
N ASN A 62 23.41 17.13 18.49
CA ASN A 62 24.37 17.41 17.42
C ASN A 62 23.94 16.87 16.03
N GLU A 63 22.77 16.25 15.92
CA GLU A 63 22.24 15.68 14.67
C GLU A 63 21.21 16.64 14.06
N SER A 64 21.26 16.85 12.74
CA SER A 64 20.27 17.67 12.04
C SER A 64 19.94 17.11 10.66
N HIS A 65 18.66 17.14 10.31
CA HIS A 65 18.15 16.62 9.06
C HIS A 65 17.18 17.58 8.39
N THR A 66 17.16 17.54 7.06
CA THR A 66 16.29 18.35 6.20
C THR A 66 15.18 17.53 5.56
N TYR A 67 13.99 18.13 5.44
CA TYR A 67 12.77 17.44 4.99
C TYR A 67 12.03 18.24 3.94
N SER A 68 11.62 17.59 2.86
CA SER A 68 10.56 18.10 2.00
C SER A 68 9.19 17.57 2.47
N VAL A 69 8.30 18.49 2.83
CA VAL A 69 6.94 18.21 3.32
C VAL A 69 5.96 18.27 2.15
N LYS A 70 5.13 17.25 2.01
CA LYS A 70 4.10 17.16 0.96
C LYS A 70 2.78 16.67 1.54
N MET A 71 1.67 17.17 0.99
CA MET A 71 0.34 16.72 1.35
C MET A 71 -0.64 16.80 0.17
N GLY A 72 -1.81 16.17 0.30
CA GLY A 72 -2.92 16.32 -0.64
C GLY A 72 -2.82 15.46 -1.91
N LYS A 73 -3.81 15.65 -2.81
CA LYS A 73 -4.01 14.80 -4.01
C LYS A 73 -3.30 15.32 -5.27
N GLY A 74 -2.72 16.53 -5.21
CA GLY A 74 -2.19 17.25 -6.38
C GLY A 74 -1.02 16.55 -7.09
N ASN A 75 -0.29 15.68 -6.38
CA ASN A 75 0.79 14.82 -6.90
C ASN A 75 1.89 15.55 -7.71
N SER A 76 1.91 16.89 -7.65
CA SER A 76 2.92 17.72 -8.31
C SER A 76 4.06 17.88 -7.32
N ILE A 77 5.27 17.55 -7.77
CA ILE A 77 6.44 17.48 -6.90
C ILE A 77 7.45 18.58 -7.20
N HIS A 78 7.43 19.14 -8.41
CA HIS A 78 8.33 20.20 -8.83
C HIS A 78 7.71 21.01 -9.97
N GLN A 79 8.02 22.31 -10.01
CA GLN A 79 7.67 23.23 -11.09
C GLN A 79 8.79 24.25 -11.24
N GLU A 80 9.14 24.57 -12.49
CA GLU A 80 10.11 25.61 -12.82
C GLU A 80 9.80 26.18 -14.21
N PRO A 81 10.21 27.43 -14.51
CA PRO A 81 10.20 27.96 -15.86
C PRO A 81 10.95 27.04 -16.84
N LEU A 82 10.46 26.97 -18.08
CA LEU A 82 11.10 26.19 -19.13
C LEU A 82 12.52 26.66 -19.38
N GLU A 83 12.75 27.97 -19.44
CA GLU A 83 14.07 28.52 -19.72
C GLU A 83 15.09 28.15 -18.64
N ASP A 84 14.73 28.22 -17.36
CA ASP A 84 15.59 27.77 -16.26
C ASP A 84 15.97 26.29 -16.41
N PHE A 85 15.00 25.45 -16.79
CA PHE A 85 15.25 24.04 -17.02
C PHE A 85 16.13 23.80 -18.25
N LEU A 86 15.94 24.56 -19.34
CA LEU A 86 16.78 24.47 -20.54
C LEU A 86 18.20 24.93 -20.28
N THR A 87 18.39 26.02 -19.53
CA THR A 87 19.70 26.52 -19.10
C THR A 87 20.44 25.45 -18.32
N PHE A 88 19.80 24.83 -17.33
CA PHE A 88 20.36 23.71 -16.58
C PHE A 88 20.79 22.55 -17.49
N LEU A 89 19.93 22.13 -18.42
CA LEU A 89 20.24 21.03 -19.32
C LEU A 89 21.40 21.36 -20.28
N THR A 90 21.45 22.58 -20.80
CA THR A 90 22.53 23.03 -21.70
C THR A 90 23.86 23.14 -20.97
N GLN A 91 23.88 23.76 -19.79
CA GLN A 91 25.12 24.01 -19.05
C GLN A 91 25.69 22.74 -18.41
N GLU A 92 24.84 21.87 -17.83
CA GLU A 92 25.31 20.73 -17.04
C GLU A 92 25.27 19.39 -17.80
N HIS A 93 24.48 19.29 -18.88
CA HIS A 93 24.13 18.01 -19.50
C HIS A 93 24.12 18.00 -21.03
N GLN A 94 24.87 18.92 -21.65
CA GLN A 94 25.14 18.92 -23.10
C GLN A 94 23.87 18.79 -23.96
N LEU A 95 22.83 19.56 -23.62
CA LEU A 95 21.61 19.59 -24.41
C LEU A 95 21.87 20.18 -25.80
N ASP A 96 21.72 19.35 -26.83
CA ASP A 96 21.87 19.79 -28.22
C ASP A 96 20.68 20.65 -28.69
N VAL A 97 20.91 21.43 -29.74
CA VAL A 97 19.94 22.39 -30.30
C VAL A 97 18.64 21.71 -30.75
N GLN A 98 18.73 20.50 -31.31
CA GLN A 98 17.56 19.77 -31.79
C GLN A 98 16.71 19.28 -30.61
N THR A 99 17.31 18.66 -29.60
CA THR A 99 16.58 18.24 -28.39
C THR A 99 15.95 19.44 -27.67
N LYS A 100 16.67 20.57 -27.57
CA LYS A 100 16.15 21.83 -27.02
C LYS A 100 14.88 22.28 -27.74
N SER A 101 14.94 22.39 -29.06
CA SER A 101 13.81 22.80 -29.90
C SER A 101 12.62 21.84 -29.76
N TYR A 102 12.86 20.53 -29.71
CA TYR A 102 11.80 19.54 -29.50
C TYR A 102 11.14 19.64 -28.13
N LEU A 103 11.92 19.87 -27.07
CA LEU A 103 11.39 20.05 -25.73
C LEU A 103 10.55 21.33 -25.62
N GLN A 104 11.03 22.43 -26.23
CA GLN A 104 10.30 23.68 -26.37
C GLN A 104 8.95 23.47 -27.08
N ALA A 105 8.97 22.87 -28.28
CA ALA A 105 7.77 22.54 -29.04
C ALA A 105 6.80 21.66 -28.23
N PHE A 106 7.30 20.73 -27.40
CA PHE A 106 6.45 19.90 -26.56
C PHE A 106 5.78 20.66 -25.40
N ILE A 107 6.50 21.57 -24.74
CA ILE A 107 6.00 22.31 -23.59
C ILE A 107 4.97 23.36 -24.03
N TRP A 108 5.28 24.13 -25.08
CA TRP A 108 4.36 25.10 -25.66
C TRP A 108 3.20 24.40 -26.39
N ALA A 109 3.53 23.50 -27.31
CA ALA A 109 2.62 22.70 -28.13
C ALA A 109 1.49 23.52 -28.76
N ASP A 110 1.89 24.60 -29.42
CA ASP A 110 1.05 25.60 -30.09
C ASP A 110 1.55 25.92 -31.50
N GLY A 111 2.38 25.04 -32.07
CA GLY A 111 3.01 25.26 -33.38
C GLY A 111 4.34 26.03 -33.32
N SER A 112 4.67 26.65 -32.19
CA SER A 112 5.90 27.42 -31.99
C SER A 112 6.89 26.73 -31.02
N VAL A 113 8.09 27.30 -30.90
CA VAL A 113 9.12 26.91 -29.92
C VAL A 113 9.34 27.95 -28.83
N ASP A 114 8.70 29.11 -28.93
CA ASP A 114 8.84 30.26 -28.04
C ASP A 114 7.53 30.64 -27.32
N GLY A 115 6.43 29.96 -27.65
CA GLY A 115 5.12 30.20 -27.04
C GLY A 115 4.29 31.29 -27.72
N THR A 116 4.70 31.76 -28.90
CA THR A 116 3.97 32.76 -29.70
C THR A 116 2.79 32.17 -30.48
N GLY A 117 2.69 30.84 -30.55
CA GLY A 117 1.67 30.13 -31.29
C GLY A 117 0.22 30.52 -30.95
N ALA A 118 -0.61 30.62 -32.00
CA ALA A 118 -2.02 31.00 -31.89
C ALA A 118 -2.82 30.01 -31.02
N ILE A 119 -3.91 30.50 -30.40
CA ILE A 119 -4.75 29.68 -29.52
C ILE A 119 -5.31 28.44 -30.24
N THR A 120 -5.65 28.58 -31.52
CA THR A 120 -6.19 27.51 -32.38
C THR A 120 -5.19 26.36 -32.61
N GLU A 121 -3.89 26.65 -32.54
CA GLU A 121 -2.83 25.67 -32.73
C GLU A 121 -2.47 24.90 -31.45
N ARG A 122 -2.99 25.33 -30.30
CA ARG A 122 -2.68 24.73 -29.00
C ARG A 122 -3.25 23.32 -28.90
N ILE A 123 -2.40 22.34 -28.61
CA ILE A 123 -2.79 20.93 -28.51
C ILE A 123 -2.40 20.28 -27.18
N SER A 124 -3.14 19.23 -26.82
CA SER A 124 -2.82 18.42 -25.64
C SER A 124 -1.55 17.59 -25.83
N ALA A 125 -0.91 17.19 -24.73
CA ALA A 125 0.27 16.30 -24.79
C ALA A 125 0.02 14.99 -25.56
N ARG A 126 -1.21 14.44 -25.46
CA ARG A 126 -1.58 13.22 -26.19
C ARG A 126 -1.67 13.47 -27.70
N LYS A 127 -2.29 14.59 -28.09
CA LYS A 127 -2.39 15.00 -29.50
C LYS A 127 -1.01 15.33 -30.07
N PHE A 128 -0.15 16.00 -29.30
CA PHE A 128 1.25 16.26 -29.68
C PHE A 128 2.02 14.95 -29.89
N LYS A 129 1.94 13.99 -28.96
CA LYS A 129 2.59 12.68 -29.09
C LYS A 129 2.12 11.90 -30.32
N LYS A 130 0.82 11.97 -30.65
CA LYS A 130 0.27 11.31 -31.84
C LYS A 130 0.81 11.93 -33.13
N ARG A 131 0.98 13.26 -33.15
CA ARG A 131 1.45 14.02 -34.32
C ARG A 131 2.97 14.03 -34.50
N ASN A 132 3.73 13.91 -33.40
CA ASN A 132 5.20 14.02 -33.40
C ASN A 132 5.84 12.88 -32.59
N PRO A 133 5.61 11.61 -32.93
CA PRO A 133 6.15 10.47 -32.16
C PRO A 133 7.68 10.43 -32.13
N GLU A 134 8.35 10.85 -33.20
CA GLU A 134 9.80 10.94 -33.34
C GLU A 134 10.41 11.98 -32.39
N LYS A 135 9.84 13.20 -32.30
CA LYS A 135 10.30 14.22 -31.33
C LYS A 135 10.20 13.70 -29.89
N ILE A 136 9.10 13.04 -29.55
CA ILE A 136 8.92 12.45 -28.21
C ILE A 136 9.95 11.35 -27.95
N LYS A 137 10.22 10.49 -28.93
CA LYS A 137 11.23 9.43 -28.80
C LYS A 137 12.63 10.02 -28.58
N HIS A 138 12.96 11.09 -29.30
CA HIS A 138 14.24 11.79 -29.20
C HIS A 138 14.45 12.37 -27.79
N ILE A 139 13.50 13.19 -27.31
CA ILE A 139 13.54 13.76 -25.95
C ILE A 139 13.62 12.64 -24.89
N GLN A 140 12.84 11.58 -25.07
CA GLN A 140 12.80 10.48 -24.12
C GLN A 140 14.14 9.71 -24.05
N ASN A 141 14.83 9.55 -25.17
CA ASN A 141 16.16 8.92 -25.21
C ASN A 141 17.17 9.78 -24.46
N TYR A 142 17.20 11.09 -24.71
CA TYR A 142 18.04 12.03 -23.97
C TYR A 142 17.77 11.96 -22.46
N PHE A 143 16.50 12.06 -22.04
CA PHE A 143 16.13 11.94 -20.62
C PHE A 143 16.47 10.58 -19.99
N ASN A 144 16.53 9.50 -20.76
CA ASN A 144 16.95 8.20 -20.23
C ASN A 144 18.43 8.20 -19.86
N GLY A 145 19.28 8.90 -20.64
CA GLY A 145 20.72 9.04 -20.38
C GLY A 145 21.01 9.78 -19.07
N ILE A 146 20.27 10.86 -18.80
CA ILE A 146 20.46 11.71 -17.61
C ILE A 146 19.41 11.48 -16.51
N LYS A 147 18.68 10.36 -16.57
CA LYS A 147 17.48 10.09 -15.75
C LYS A 147 17.71 10.29 -14.25
N ASN A 148 18.79 9.75 -13.70
CA ASN A 148 19.05 9.83 -12.26
C ASN A 148 19.31 11.26 -11.81
N VAL A 149 20.00 12.05 -12.65
CA VAL A 149 20.29 13.45 -12.35
C VAL A 149 19.00 14.27 -12.33
N LEU A 150 18.12 14.06 -13.31
CA LEU A 150 16.80 14.70 -13.34
C LEU A 150 15.95 14.33 -12.12
N ILE A 151 15.93 13.06 -11.71
CA ILE A 151 15.21 12.63 -10.50
C ILE A 151 15.75 13.36 -9.27
N GLN A 152 17.07 13.45 -9.12
CA GLN A 152 17.70 14.16 -8.00
C GLN A 152 17.39 15.67 -8.02
N ARG A 153 17.44 16.33 -9.19
CA ARG A 153 17.04 17.73 -9.33
C ARG A 153 15.62 17.96 -8.81
N PHE A 154 14.66 17.19 -9.30
CA PHE A 154 13.26 17.43 -8.99
C PHE A 154 12.85 17.06 -7.56
N LEU A 155 13.48 16.04 -6.97
CA LEU A 155 13.11 15.52 -5.65
C LEU A 155 13.97 16.05 -4.52
N ILE A 156 15.26 16.33 -4.76
CA ILE A 156 16.24 16.58 -3.70
C ILE A 156 16.85 17.98 -3.80
N LYS A 157 17.33 18.40 -4.97
CA LYS A 157 18.12 19.63 -5.11
C LYS A 157 17.30 20.90 -5.42
N GLY A 158 16.17 20.79 -6.11
CA GLY A 158 15.43 21.97 -6.57
C GLY A 158 16.13 22.71 -7.72
N VAL A 159 15.76 23.98 -7.95
CA VAL A 159 16.24 24.79 -9.08
C VAL A 159 17.63 25.38 -8.80
N ALA A 160 17.88 25.85 -7.57
CA ALA A 160 19.04 26.69 -7.25
C ALA A 160 19.59 26.53 -5.82
N SER A 161 19.63 25.31 -5.24
CA SER A 161 19.93 25.19 -3.80
C SER A 161 21.27 24.56 -3.40
N ASN A 162 21.85 25.17 -2.36
CA ASN A 162 22.91 24.63 -1.50
C ASN A 162 22.34 23.66 -0.44
N ALA A 163 21.02 23.47 -0.38
CA ALA A 163 20.32 22.72 0.67
C ALA A 163 19.41 21.63 0.07
N SER A 164 19.89 20.39 0.13
CA SER A 164 19.21 19.21 -0.39
C SER A 164 18.22 18.65 0.64
N ALA A 165 17.05 18.18 0.23
CA ALA A 165 16.14 17.47 1.15
C ALA A 165 16.60 16.01 1.36
N GLU A 166 17.07 15.68 2.57
CA GLU A 166 17.49 14.31 2.91
C GLU A 166 16.32 13.34 3.04
N TYR A 167 15.17 13.84 3.46
CA TYR A 167 13.95 13.07 3.64
C TYR A 167 12.75 13.71 2.93
N LEU A 168 11.79 12.88 2.53
CA LEU A 168 10.47 13.33 2.11
C LEU A 168 9.44 12.87 3.15
N TYR A 169 8.74 13.83 3.73
CA TYR A 169 7.61 13.60 4.62
C TYR A 169 6.29 13.86 3.90
N TYR A 170 5.45 12.82 3.77
CA TYR A 170 4.12 12.94 3.21
C TYR A 170 3.06 12.79 4.31
N GLY A 171 2.45 13.90 4.74
CA GLY A 171 1.48 13.88 5.84
C GLY A 171 1.26 15.21 6.55
N THR A 172 0.65 15.11 7.73
CA THR A 172 0.40 16.20 8.69
C THR A 172 1.03 15.87 10.03
N ALA A 173 0.98 16.77 11.02
CA ALA A 173 1.50 16.49 12.37
C ALA A 173 0.90 15.23 13.03
N ARG A 174 -0.35 14.88 12.68
CA ARG A 174 -1.05 13.72 13.25
C ARG A 174 -0.77 12.41 12.52
N LYS A 175 -0.42 12.48 11.22
CA LYS A 175 -0.24 11.29 10.39
C LYS A 175 0.62 11.56 9.17
N GLY A 176 1.68 10.78 9.00
CA GLY A 176 2.50 10.82 7.80
C GLY A 176 3.38 9.60 7.60
N ILE A 177 4.13 9.66 6.50
CA ILE A 177 5.12 8.67 6.07
C ILE A 177 6.39 9.44 5.77
N VAL A 178 7.51 9.01 6.34
CA VAL A 178 8.83 9.53 5.99
C VAL A 178 9.59 8.47 5.20
N CYS A 179 10.32 8.92 4.19
CA CYS A 179 11.24 8.09 3.41
C CYS A 179 12.54 8.87 3.20
N LYS A 180 13.68 8.18 3.26
CA LYS A 180 14.97 8.76 2.86
C LYS A 180 14.97 9.04 1.36
N SER A 181 15.48 10.20 0.97
CA SER A 181 15.49 10.66 -0.42
C SER A 181 16.28 9.72 -1.34
N THR A 182 17.36 9.11 -0.85
CA THR A 182 18.15 8.11 -1.60
C THR A 182 17.32 6.88 -1.97
N ASP A 183 16.51 6.37 -1.05
CA ASP A 183 15.63 5.22 -1.29
C ASP A 183 14.53 5.58 -2.29
N ILE A 184 14.01 6.80 -2.20
CA ILE A 184 13.06 7.34 -3.17
C ILE A 184 13.69 7.38 -4.56
N VAL A 185 14.89 7.95 -4.72
CA VAL A 185 15.58 8.03 -6.02
C VAL A 185 15.76 6.65 -6.63
N LYS A 186 16.25 5.69 -5.84
CA LYS A 186 16.43 4.29 -6.28
C LYS A 186 15.11 3.67 -6.72
N TRP A 187 14.03 3.87 -5.97
CA TRP A 187 12.74 3.30 -6.32
C TRP A 187 12.15 3.97 -7.57
N VAL A 188 12.20 5.29 -7.66
CA VAL A 188 11.68 6.08 -8.80
C VAL A 188 12.42 5.73 -10.08
N SER A 189 13.74 5.52 -10.05
CA SER A 189 14.55 5.23 -11.25
C SER A 189 14.28 3.84 -11.86
N GLN A 190 13.85 2.89 -11.03
CA GLN A 190 13.55 1.50 -11.41
C GLN A 190 12.12 1.30 -11.94
N HIS A 191 11.24 2.27 -11.74
CA HIS A 191 9.84 2.19 -12.17
C HIS A 191 9.58 3.17 -13.32
N LYS A 192 8.54 2.92 -14.12
CA LYS A 192 8.13 3.82 -15.21
C LYS A 192 6.77 4.46 -14.95
N SER A 193 6.63 5.69 -15.39
CA SER A 193 5.34 6.38 -15.47
C SER A 193 4.61 5.98 -16.75
N ARG A 194 3.30 6.30 -16.82
CA ARG A 194 2.50 6.19 -18.05
C ARG A 194 2.40 7.53 -18.80
N GLY A 195 3.20 8.52 -18.39
CA GLY A 195 3.22 9.85 -18.97
C GLY A 195 3.72 9.85 -20.42
N VAL A 196 3.55 10.98 -21.11
CA VAL A 196 4.10 11.16 -22.48
C VAL A 196 5.63 11.16 -22.42
N LEU A 197 6.21 12.00 -21.55
CA LEU A 197 7.62 11.98 -21.21
C LEU A 197 7.77 11.47 -19.78
N SER A 198 8.57 10.42 -19.61
CA SER A 198 8.77 9.73 -18.35
C SER A 198 10.22 9.87 -17.89
N ILE A 199 10.40 10.16 -16.60
CA ILE A 199 11.71 10.23 -15.96
C ILE A 199 11.65 9.28 -14.76
N GLY A 200 11.96 8.01 -15.01
CA GLY A 200 11.59 6.94 -14.09
C GLY A 200 10.08 6.94 -13.83
N LYS A 201 9.67 6.93 -12.56
CA LYS A 201 8.25 7.01 -12.16
C LYS A 201 7.61 8.39 -12.36
N LEU A 202 8.41 9.42 -12.60
CA LEU A 202 7.95 10.79 -12.76
C LEU A 202 7.44 11.04 -14.18
N THR A 203 6.50 11.97 -14.32
CA THR A 203 6.02 12.46 -15.61
C THR A 203 6.33 13.95 -15.73
N LEU A 204 7.05 14.30 -16.80
CA LEU A 204 7.26 15.69 -17.19
C LEU A 204 6.13 16.14 -18.13
N GLN A 205 5.57 17.31 -17.85
CA GLN A 205 4.52 17.93 -18.68
C GLN A 205 4.52 19.46 -18.50
N ALA A 206 3.93 20.20 -19.43
CA ALA A 206 3.59 21.60 -19.19
C ALA A 206 2.56 21.73 -18.05
N TRP A 207 2.72 22.71 -17.16
CA TRP A 207 1.77 22.96 -16.07
C TRP A 207 0.36 23.21 -16.62
N ASN A 208 0.25 24.10 -17.61
CA ASN A 208 -0.96 24.28 -18.39
C ASN A 208 -0.62 24.89 -19.76
N ARG A 209 -1.09 24.26 -20.84
CA ARG A 209 -0.94 24.78 -22.21
C ARG A 209 -2.00 25.82 -22.59
N ASN A 210 -2.97 26.03 -21.72
CA ASN A 210 -4.10 26.94 -21.91
C ASN A 210 -4.81 26.78 -23.26
N LEU A 211 -5.28 25.55 -23.51
CA LEU A 211 -5.94 25.16 -24.77
C LEU A 211 -7.19 26.00 -25.13
N LYS A 212 -7.75 26.73 -24.14
CA LYS A 212 -8.94 27.57 -24.31
C LYS A 212 -8.62 29.08 -24.25
N GLY A 213 -7.36 29.48 -24.28
CA GLY A 213 -6.97 30.90 -24.29
C GLY A 213 -7.41 31.72 -23.07
N LYS A 214 -7.60 31.11 -21.89
CA LYS A 214 -8.06 31.83 -20.70
C LYS A 214 -6.97 32.76 -20.14
N LYS A 215 -7.19 34.08 -20.11
CA LYS A 215 -6.23 35.09 -19.63
C LYS A 215 -5.50 34.71 -18.33
N ARG A 216 -6.24 34.28 -17.30
CA ARG A 216 -5.69 33.87 -15.99
C ARG A 216 -4.74 32.66 -16.00
N ALA A 217 -4.73 31.89 -17.09
CA ALA A 217 -3.94 30.68 -17.24
C ALA A 217 -2.74 30.85 -18.20
N GLU A 218 -2.59 32.01 -18.86
CA GLU A 218 -1.44 32.30 -19.72
C GLU A 218 -0.12 32.23 -18.93
N LYS A 219 -0.08 32.81 -17.73
CA LYS A 219 1.09 32.74 -16.82
C LYS A 219 1.52 31.32 -16.38
N LYS A 220 0.75 30.30 -16.78
CA LYS A 220 1.05 28.88 -16.48
C LYS A 220 1.66 28.15 -17.69
N ARG A 221 1.65 28.77 -18.87
CA ARG A 221 2.36 28.27 -20.05
C ARG A 221 3.86 28.51 -19.87
N GLY A 222 4.68 27.74 -20.59
CA GLY A 222 6.13 27.79 -20.41
C GLY A 222 6.63 27.31 -19.05
N ILE A 223 5.75 26.76 -18.19
CA ILE A 223 6.16 26.18 -16.89
C ILE A 223 6.24 24.66 -17.03
N VAL A 224 7.41 24.11 -16.77
CA VAL A 224 7.63 22.67 -16.65
C VAL A 224 7.04 22.21 -15.32
N GLN A 225 6.29 21.10 -15.35
CA GLN A 225 5.70 20.50 -14.17
C GLN A 225 6.02 19.01 -14.12
N ILE A 226 6.53 18.58 -12.97
CA ILE A 226 6.81 17.18 -12.69
C ILE A 226 5.72 16.62 -11.78
N LYS A 227 5.09 15.53 -12.21
CA LYS A 227 4.10 14.80 -11.41
C LYS A 227 4.56 13.39 -11.06
N TRP A 228 4.16 12.96 -9.87
CA TRP A 228 4.27 11.59 -9.42
C TRP A 228 2.88 11.01 -9.15
N GLY A 229 2.32 10.37 -10.17
CA GLY A 229 1.05 9.67 -10.04
C GLY A 229 1.12 8.55 -9.01
N GLY A 230 0.36 8.68 -7.92
CA GLY A 230 0.31 7.69 -6.85
C GLY A 230 1.35 7.86 -5.74
N LEU A 231 1.95 9.06 -5.60
CA LEU A 231 2.98 9.39 -4.59
C LEU A 231 2.75 8.71 -3.23
N LYS A 232 1.59 8.97 -2.59
CA LYS A 232 1.26 8.38 -1.27
C LYS A 232 1.34 6.85 -1.25
N LYS A 233 0.83 6.18 -2.29
CA LYS A 233 0.82 4.71 -2.37
C LYS A 233 2.23 4.17 -2.56
N ASP A 234 3.04 4.85 -3.34
CA ASP A 234 4.41 4.44 -3.63
C ASP A 234 5.34 4.68 -2.43
N LEU A 235 5.22 5.83 -1.75
CA LEU A 235 5.95 6.10 -0.50
C LEU A 235 5.67 5.04 0.58
N ARG A 236 4.42 4.57 0.70
CA ARG A 236 4.10 3.46 1.63
C ARG A 236 4.84 2.18 1.28
N LYS A 237 5.07 1.88 0.00
CA LYS A 237 5.85 0.70 -0.42
C LYS A 237 7.33 0.90 -0.10
N ILE A 238 7.85 2.11 -0.36
CA ILE A 238 9.25 2.48 -0.08
C ILE A 238 9.53 2.35 1.42
N ALA A 239 8.68 2.96 2.25
CA ALA A 239 8.73 2.84 3.71
C ALA A 239 8.32 1.46 4.24
N LYS A 240 8.04 0.48 3.37
CA LYS A 240 7.57 -0.89 3.71
C LYS A 240 6.37 -0.91 4.67
N VAL A 241 5.52 0.13 4.66
CA VAL A 241 4.35 0.25 5.52
C VAL A 241 3.30 -0.77 5.11
N ASN A 242 2.97 -1.70 6.01
CA ASN A 242 1.89 -2.65 5.80
C ASN A 242 0.54 -1.93 5.91
N LEU A 243 -0.09 -1.69 4.76
CA LEU A 243 -1.40 -1.03 4.64
C LEU A 243 -2.51 -1.70 5.48
N GLY A 244 -2.43 -3.02 5.72
CA GLY A 244 -3.42 -3.76 6.51
C GLY A 244 -3.31 -3.37 7.97
N LYS A 245 -2.09 -3.47 8.51
CA LYS A 245 -1.76 -3.02 9.87
C LYS A 245 -2.15 -1.56 10.12
N GLN A 246 -1.97 -0.69 9.11
CA GLN A 246 -2.37 0.71 9.27
C GLN A 246 -3.89 0.89 9.36
N GLN A 247 -4.67 0.12 8.60
CA GLN A 247 -6.14 0.18 8.68
C GLN A 247 -6.64 -0.31 10.04
N GLU A 248 -6.03 -1.37 10.59
CA GLU A 248 -6.32 -1.86 11.94
C GLU A 248 -6.07 -0.76 12.99
N ILE A 249 -4.90 -0.13 12.94
CA ILE A 249 -4.53 0.97 13.84
C ILE A 249 -5.51 2.14 13.69
N ASP A 250 -5.78 2.58 12.45
CA ASP A 250 -6.68 3.69 12.17
C ASP A 250 -8.10 3.43 12.71
N PHE A 251 -8.60 2.20 12.54
CA PHE A 251 -9.93 1.80 13.05
C PHE A 251 -9.98 1.83 14.58
N VAL A 252 -9.00 1.23 15.25
CA VAL A 252 -8.92 1.22 16.73
C VAL A 252 -8.91 2.63 17.29
N LYS A 253 -8.06 3.51 16.74
CA LYS A 253 -8.00 4.93 17.12
C LYS A 253 -9.35 5.63 16.95
N THR A 254 -9.98 5.43 15.78
CA THR A 254 -11.28 6.03 15.47
C THR A 254 -12.36 5.59 16.46
N LEU A 255 -12.38 4.32 16.84
CA LEU A 255 -13.38 3.81 17.77
C LEU A 255 -13.16 4.38 19.18
N ASN A 256 -11.90 4.47 19.62
CA ASN A 256 -11.53 4.97 20.93
C ASN A 256 -11.66 6.50 21.09
N GLN A 257 -11.70 7.26 19.99
CA GLN A 257 -12.04 8.70 20.02
C GLN A 257 -13.49 8.98 20.41
N LYS A 258 -14.38 7.98 20.34
CA LYS A 258 -15.81 8.08 20.70
C LYS A 258 -16.66 9.01 19.83
N GLU A 259 -16.08 9.66 18.83
CA GLU A 259 -16.81 10.53 17.89
C GLU A 259 -17.75 9.74 16.96
N LYS A 260 -17.46 8.47 16.69
CA LYS A 260 -18.24 7.60 15.79
C LYS A 260 -19.19 6.68 16.54
N LEU A 261 -20.15 7.28 17.26
CA LEU A 261 -21.15 6.56 18.08
C LEU A 261 -21.92 5.48 17.31
N ARG A 262 -22.09 5.62 15.99
CA ARG A 262 -22.72 4.59 15.14
C ARG A 262 -22.08 3.19 15.28
N TYR A 263 -20.75 3.11 15.41
CA TYR A 263 -20.06 1.82 15.51
C TYR A 263 -20.29 1.18 16.88
N TRP A 264 -20.31 1.99 17.94
CA TRP A 264 -20.66 1.56 19.29
C TRP A 264 -22.12 1.07 19.37
N LYS A 265 -23.05 1.81 18.74
CA LYS A 265 -24.45 1.38 18.58
C LYS A 265 -24.56 0.04 17.84
N THR A 266 -23.79 -0.15 16.76
CA THR A 266 -23.74 -1.42 16.04
C THR A 266 -23.25 -2.57 16.93
N LEU A 267 -22.24 -2.33 17.77
CA LEU A 267 -21.70 -3.32 18.70
C LEU A 267 -22.65 -3.60 19.88
N GLY A 268 -23.62 -2.72 20.14
CA GLY A 268 -24.48 -2.79 21.33
C GLY A 268 -23.73 -2.55 22.63
N LEU A 269 -22.69 -1.69 22.61
CA LEU A 269 -21.83 -1.43 23.76
C LEU A 269 -21.74 0.06 24.08
N GLU A 270 -21.67 0.39 25.37
CA GLU A 270 -21.58 1.75 25.88
C GLU A 270 -20.19 2.37 25.66
N PRO A 271 -20.04 3.48 24.92
CA PRO A 271 -18.72 4.00 24.55
C PRO A 271 -17.86 4.44 25.75
N SER A 272 -18.45 4.86 26.86
CA SER A 272 -17.76 5.51 28.00
C SER A 272 -16.79 4.59 28.74
N SER A 273 -17.12 3.31 28.89
CA SER A 273 -16.33 2.33 29.66
C SER A 273 -15.70 1.22 28.80
N HIS A 274 -15.78 1.33 27.49
CA HIS A 274 -15.36 0.27 26.56
C HIS A 274 -14.26 0.77 25.63
N TYR A 275 -13.32 -0.07 25.23
CA TYR A 275 -12.19 0.34 24.40
C TYR A 275 -11.89 -0.72 23.34
N ALA A 276 -11.65 -0.29 22.11
CA ALA A 276 -11.07 -1.15 21.08
C ALA A 276 -9.61 -1.41 21.40
N ILE A 277 -9.23 -2.68 21.36
CA ILE A 277 -7.89 -3.18 21.60
C ILE A 277 -7.40 -3.91 20.36
N ARG A 278 -6.26 -3.48 19.80
CA ARG A 278 -5.63 -4.16 18.67
C ARG A 278 -4.98 -5.47 19.11
N VAL A 279 -5.20 -6.54 18.35
CA VAL A 279 -4.48 -7.82 18.53
C VAL A 279 -3.07 -7.69 17.95
N ILE A 280 -2.05 -7.95 18.75
CA ILE A 280 -0.63 -7.80 18.36
C ILE A 280 0.18 -9.08 18.54
N SER A 281 -0.39 -10.10 19.17
CA SER A 281 0.26 -11.38 19.45
C SER A 281 -0.48 -12.56 18.82
N GLN A 282 0.26 -13.63 18.53
CA GLN A 282 -0.30 -14.89 18.08
C GLN A 282 -1.05 -15.60 19.22
N LYS A 283 -2.14 -16.27 18.88
CA LYS A 283 -3.01 -17.02 19.79
C LYS A 283 -2.93 -18.49 19.50
N TYR A 284 -3.09 -19.31 20.53
CA TYR A 284 -3.11 -20.75 20.36
C TYR A 284 -4.35 -21.15 19.55
N GLY A 285 -4.15 -21.75 18.38
CA GLY A 285 -5.23 -22.28 17.56
C GLY A 285 -5.43 -23.76 17.87
N LYS A 286 -6.62 -24.15 18.34
CA LYS A 286 -6.96 -25.53 18.72
C LYS A 286 -6.75 -26.52 17.57
N VAL A 287 -7.19 -26.17 16.36
CA VAL A 287 -7.02 -27.02 15.17
C VAL A 287 -5.55 -27.06 14.73
N ASN A 288 -4.87 -25.92 14.83
CA ASN A 288 -3.46 -25.82 14.44
C ASN A 288 -2.51 -26.47 15.47
N GLN A 289 -2.93 -26.63 16.72
CA GLN A 289 -2.13 -27.05 17.88
C GLN A 289 -0.85 -26.24 18.09
N ARG A 290 -0.89 -24.95 17.73
CA ARG A 290 0.24 -24.01 17.85
C ARG A 290 -0.24 -22.56 17.86
N LYS A 291 0.66 -21.64 18.22
CA LYS A 291 0.41 -20.20 18.11
C LYS A 291 0.33 -19.78 16.64
N VAL A 292 -0.77 -19.12 16.28
CA VAL A 292 -1.04 -18.55 14.96
C VAL A 292 -1.76 -17.21 15.11
N TRP A 293 -1.82 -16.39 14.07
CA TRP A 293 -2.61 -15.15 14.13
C TRP A 293 -4.10 -15.45 14.28
N ALA A 294 -4.75 -14.73 15.21
CA ALA A 294 -6.18 -14.83 15.48
C ALA A 294 -7.02 -14.43 14.25
N LYS A 295 -8.33 -14.72 14.31
CA LYS A 295 -9.27 -14.25 13.29
C LYS A 295 -9.62 -12.77 13.48
N ALA A 296 -9.77 -12.35 14.74
CA ALA A 296 -9.93 -10.95 15.09
C ALA A 296 -8.61 -10.19 14.94
N ASP A 297 -8.71 -9.00 14.36
CA ASP A 297 -7.63 -8.02 14.28
C ASP A 297 -7.71 -7.01 15.44
N ALA A 298 -8.90 -6.83 16.02
CA ALA A 298 -9.16 -6.08 17.25
C ALA A 298 -10.33 -6.69 18.02
N PHE A 299 -10.51 -6.34 19.29
CA PHE A 299 -11.67 -6.69 20.11
C PHE A 299 -12.01 -5.56 21.09
N ILE A 300 -13.09 -5.68 21.86
CA ILE A 300 -13.48 -4.69 22.85
C ILE A 300 -13.14 -5.18 24.27
N ALA A 301 -12.59 -4.30 25.09
CA ALA A 301 -12.37 -4.52 26.51
C ALA A 301 -13.07 -3.44 27.35
N LYS A 302 -13.56 -3.80 28.53
CA LYS A 302 -14.21 -2.90 29.49
C LYS A 302 -13.22 -2.47 30.57
N GLY A 303 -13.27 -1.22 30.98
CA GLY A 303 -12.46 -0.69 32.09
C GLY A 303 -12.36 0.83 32.04
N ILE A 304 -11.31 1.37 32.67
CA ILE A 304 -11.04 2.81 32.72
C ILE A 304 -9.65 3.05 32.16
N VAL A 305 -9.56 3.94 31.16
CA VAL A 305 -8.27 4.41 30.63
C VAL A 305 -8.23 5.93 30.77
N PRO A 306 -7.20 6.50 31.42
CA PRO A 306 -7.08 7.94 31.58
C PRO A 306 -7.12 8.69 30.24
N LEU A 307 -7.91 9.77 30.16
CA LEU A 307 -8.07 10.54 28.93
C LEU A 307 -6.76 11.17 28.45
N ASN A 308 -5.89 11.59 29.37
CA ASN A 308 -4.55 12.09 29.04
C ASN A 308 -3.73 11.01 28.34
N TYR A 309 -3.77 9.76 28.81
CA TYR A 309 -3.10 8.64 28.16
C TYR A 309 -3.64 8.39 26.75
N LEU A 310 -4.97 8.37 26.60
CA LEU A 310 -5.60 8.24 25.28
C LEU A 310 -5.14 9.34 24.33
N LYS A 311 -5.16 10.61 24.76
CA LYS A 311 -4.71 11.73 23.92
C LYS A 311 -3.23 11.62 23.56
N LEU A 312 -2.37 11.29 24.52
CA LEU A 312 -0.93 11.09 24.31
C LEU A 312 -0.64 9.95 23.34
N ASN A 313 -1.39 8.84 23.42
CA ASN A 313 -1.24 7.69 22.54
C ASN A 313 -2.07 7.78 21.24
N ASP A 314 -2.61 8.96 20.91
CA ASP A 314 -3.50 9.18 19.76
C ASP A 314 -4.64 8.16 19.68
N PHE A 315 -5.24 7.86 20.84
CA PHE A 315 -6.35 6.93 21.09
C PHE A 315 -6.08 5.48 20.68
N PHE A 316 -4.82 5.13 20.41
CA PHE A 316 -4.44 3.76 20.13
C PHE A 316 -4.35 2.96 21.42
N LEU A 317 -4.83 1.72 21.39
CA LEU A 317 -4.64 0.75 22.44
C LEU A 317 -4.40 -0.63 21.82
N ASP A 318 -3.54 -1.43 22.46
CA ASP A 318 -3.25 -2.82 22.11
C ASP A 318 -3.23 -3.75 23.32
N GLU A 319 -2.88 -5.01 23.12
CA GLU A 319 -2.95 -6.03 24.17
C GLU A 319 -2.06 -5.74 25.38
N ASN A 320 -1.05 -4.88 25.26
CA ASN A 320 -0.23 -4.47 26.40
C ASN A 320 -1.02 -3.55 27.35
N ASP A 321 -1.92 -2.73 26.81
CA ASP A 321 -2.75 -1.80 27.58
C ASP A 321 -3.78 -2.54 28.46
N ILE A 322 -4.13 -3.78 28.12
CA ILE A 322 -5.03 -4.62 28.92
C ILE A 322 -4.46 -4.83 30.31
N LYS A 323 -3.20 -5.29 30.40
CA LYS A 323 -2.55 -5.51 31.69
C LYS A 323 -2.32 -4.18 32.42
N LYS A 324 -1.92 -3.15 31.67
CA LYS A 324 -1.60 -1.83 32.22
C LYS A 324 -2.78 -1.16 32.93
N PHE A 325 -3.99 -1.31 32.40
CA PHE A 325 -5.20 -0.67 32.95
C PHE A 325 -6.21 -1.68 33.50
N ASN A 326 -5.80 -2.94 33.70
CA ASN A 326 -6.65 -4.03 34.15
C ASN A 326 -7.98 -4.13 33.36
N LEU A 327 -7.90 -3.99 32.03
CA LEU A 327 -9.08 -4.03 31.17
C LEU A 327 -9.58 -5.46 31.06
N SER A 328 -10.89 -5.64 31.11
CA SER A 328 -11.54 -6.95 30.96
C SER A 328 -11.99 -7.17 29.52
N PRO A 329 -11.38 -8.10 28.76
CA PRO A 329 -11.83 -8.42 27.40
C PRO A 329 -13.27 -8.92 27.38
N ILE A 330 -14.05 -8.51 26.37
CA ILE A 330 -15.46 -8.88 26.24
C ILE A 330 -15.62 -9.91 25.14
N ALA A 331 -16.22 -11.05 25.49
CA ALA A 331 -16.50 -12.12 24.55
C ALA A 331 -17.40 -11.66 23.40
N GLN A 332 -17.27 -12.29 22.24
CA GLN A 332 -18.05 -12.02 21.03
C GLN A 332 -17.93 -10.59 20.48
N THR A 333 -16.83 -9.90 20.80
CA THR A 333 -16.56 -8.54 20.31
C THR A 333 -15.41 -8.46 19.32
N GLY A 334 -14.79 -9.59 18.97
CA GLY A 334 -13.70 -9.60 18.01
C GLY A 334 -14.13 -9.13 16.62
N ILE A 335 -13.26 -8.34 16.00
CA ILE A 335 -13.51 -7.60 14.77
C ILE A 335 -12.44 -7.97 13.75
N SER A 336 -12.85 -8.46 12.58
CA SER A 336 -11.96 -8.59 11.45
C SER A 336 -11.97 -7.30 10.64
N ILE A 337 -10.81 -6.69 10.40
CA ILE A 337 -10.66 -5.36 9.81
C ILE A 337 -10.09 -5.51 8.41
N LYS A 338 -10.79 -4.98 7.41
CA LYS A 338 -10.37 -5.01 6.00
C LYS A 338 -9.99 -3.63 5.53
N GLN A 339 -9.00 -3.57 4.64
CA GLN A 339 -8.60 -2.33 3.99
C GLN A 339 -9.78 -1.77 3.18
N ASN A 340 -10.04 -0.48 3.35
CA ASN A 340 -10.97 0.24 2.49
C ASN A 340 -10.55 0.09 1.01
N ASP A 341 -11.53 -0.16 0.15
CA ASP A 341 -11.38 -0.34 -1.31
C ASP A 341 -10.60 -1.59 -1.76
N SER A 342 -10.32 -2.55 -0.86
CA SER A 342 -9.64 -3.79 -1.22
C SER A 342 -10.61 -4.97 -1.36
N THR A 343 -10.74 -5.49 -2.58
CA THR A 343 -11.41 -6.78 -2.85
C THR A 343 -10.44 -7.97 -2.86
N GLN A 344 -9.14 -7.72 -2.65
CA GLN A 344 -8.07 -8.69 -2.90
C GLN A 344 -7.53 -9.36 -1.63
N TYR A 345 -8.21 -9.21 -0.50
CA TYR A 345 -7.79 -9.80 0.76
C TYR A 345 -8.00 -11.33 0.78
N GLN A 346 -7.41 -11.98 1.77
CA GLN A 346 -7.58 -13.40 2.04
C GLN A 346 -8.53 -13.55 3.23
N ILE A 347 -9.58 -14.36 3.09
CA ILE A 347 -10.48 -14.70 4.20
C ILE A 347 -9.76 -15.68 5.13
N LEU A 348 -9.15 -16.70 4.54
CA LEU A 348 -8.32 -17.68 5.23
C LEU A 348 -7.28 -18.28 4.27
N LYS A 349 -6.11 -18.61 4.81
CA LYS A 349 -5.08 -19.40 4.13
C LYS A 349 -4.81 -20.66 4.95
N ILE A 350 -5.00 -21.82 4.31
CA ILE A 350 -5.01 -23.13 4.95
C ILE A 350 -3.79 -23.92 4.47
N ALA A 351 -2.94 -24.32 5.41
CA ALA A 351 -1.80 -25.20 5.18
C ALA A 351 -2.23 -26.67 5.14
N PRO A 352 -1.46 -27.59 4.53
CA PRO A 352 -1.82 -29.00 4.39
C PRO A 352 -2.29 -29.67 5.68
N SER A 353 -1.49 -29.59 6.75
CA SER A 353 -1.87 -30.19 8.04
C SER A 353 -3.16 -29.64 8.64
N THR A 354 -3.49 -28.37 8.39
CA THR A 354 -4.76 -27.78 8.83
C THR A 354 -5.90 -28.16 7.89
N PHE A 355 -5.61 -28.32 6.60
CA PHE A 355 -6.60 -28.72 5.61
C PHE A 355 -7.08 -30.15 5.88
N GLU A 356 -6.16 -31.07 6.13
CA GLU A 356 -6.46 -32.45 6.52
C GLU A 356 -7.37 -32.51 7.75
N LYS A 357 -7.06 -31.76 8.81
CA LYS A 357 -7.91 -31.70 10.02
C LYS A 357 -9.31 -31.13 9.76
N LEU A 358 -9.49 -30.28 8.75
CA LEU A 358 -10.76 -29.63 8.44
C LEU A 358 -11.59 -30.38 7.39
N PHE A 359 -10.94 -31.12 6.48
CA PHE A 359 -11.56 -31.78 5.33
C PHE A 359 -11.39 -33.31 5.35
N SER A 360 -10.78 -33.84 6.42
CA SER A 360 -10.43 -35.24 6.67
C SER A 360 -9.43 -35.86 5.68
N SER A 361 -9.03 -35.14 4.63
CA SER A 361 -8.08 -35.61 3.63
C SER A 361 -7.47 -34.44 2.86
N ASN A 362 -6.21 -34.59 2.46
CA ASN A 362 -5.51 -33.62 1.60
C ASN A 362 -5.83 -33.76 0.10
N MET A 363 -6.59 -34.78 -0.31
CA MET A 363 -6.87 -35.11 -1.72
C MET A 363 -7.47 -33.93 -2.50
N LEU A 364 -8.42 -33.20 -1.90
CA LEU A 364 -9.03 -32.01 -2.50
C LEU A 364 -8.04 -30.83 -2.56
N GLY A 365 -7.23 -30.63 -1.52
CA GLY A 365 -6.21 -29.59 -1.46
C GLY A 365 -5.13 -29.77 -2.54
N ALA A 366 -4.69 -31.02 -2.74
CA ALA A 366 -3.84 -31.43 -3.83
C ALA A 366 -4.49 -31.14 -5.18
N GLY A 367 -5.73 -31.60 -5.42
CA GLY A 367 -6.44 -31.42 -6.69
C GLY A 367 -6.59 -29.95 -7.10
N ALA A 368 -6.93 -29.08 -6.15
CA ALA A 368 -7.01 -27.63 -6.37
C ALA A 368 -5.65 -26.99 -6.77
N SER A 369 -4.54 -27.66 -6.46
CA SER A 369 -3.17 -27.21 -6.65
C SER A 369 -2.51 -27.66 -7.95
N MET A 370 -2.93 -28.78 -8.55
CA MET A 370 -2.18 -29.44 -9.64
C MET A 370 -2.12 -28.70 -11.00
N TYR A 371 -3.06 -27.80 -11.29
CA TYR A 371 -3.11 -27.19 -12.62
C TYR A 371 -2.14 -26.01 -12.80
N TYR A 372 -1.31 -26.07 -13.85
CA TYR A 372 -0.54 -24.96 -14.40
C TYR A 372 -1.03 -24.54 -15.79
N LYS A 373 -1.13 -23.22 -16.04
CA LYS A 373 -1.42 -22.69 -17.39
C LYS A 373 -0.25 -22.89 -18.36
N LYS A 374 0.99 -22.85 -17.87
CA LYS A 374 2.21 -23.06 -18.70
C LYS A 374 2.62 -24.53 -18.62
N LYS A 375 2.60 -25.25 -19.76
CA LYS A 375 2.95 -26.69 -19.84
C LYS A 375 4.33 -27.01 -19.22
N LYS A 376 5.33 -26.14 -19.42
CA LYS A 376 6.68 -26.29 -18.84
C LYS A 376 6.75 -26.37 -17.31
N LYS A 377 5.65 -26.08 -16.60
CA LYS A 377 5.58 -26.18 -15.13
C LYS A 377 4.90 -27.46 -14.64
N LEU A 378 4.34 -28.27 -15.53
CA LEU A 378 3.69 -29.54 -15.18
C LEU A 378 4.64 -30.53 -14.48
N PRO A 379 5.95 -30.61 -14.83
CA PRO A 379 6.88 -31.47 -14.09
C PRO A 379 7.02 -31.12 -12.60
N LEU A 380 6.60 -29.92 -12.16
CA LEU A 380 6.61 -29.53 -10.75
C LEU A 380 5.44 -30.12 -9.93
N ASN A 381 4.55 -30.90 -10.56
CA ASN A 381 3.36 -31.44 -9.92
C ASN A 381 3.68 -32.53 -8.89
N SER A 382 4.72 -33.33 -9.08
CA SER A 382 5.19 -34.30 -8.09
C SER A 382 5.54 -33.60 -6.76
N ASN A 383 6.18 -32.44 -6.82
CA ASN A 383 6.47 -31.61 -5.64
C ASN A 383 5.20 -31.06 -4.98
N ILE A 384 4.12 -30.87 -5.73
CA ILE A 384 2.83 -30.44 -5.17
C ILE A 384 2.22 -31.59 -4.37
N LEU A 385 2.19 -32.81 -4.92
CA LEU A 385 1.66 -33.99 -4.24
C LEU A 385 2.43 -34.29 -2.95
N LYS A 386 3.77 -34.27 -3.01
CA LYS A 386 4.63 -34.37 -1.83
C LYS A 386 4.30 -33.31 -0.77
N ALA A 387 4.13 -32.05 -1.18
CA ALA A 387 3.78 -30.98 -0.25
C ALA A 387 2.40 -31.13 0.40
N TRP A 388 1.49 -31.89 -0.21
CA TRP A 388 0.18 -32.24 0.34
C TRP A 388 0.16 -33.58 1.07
N ASN A 389 1.30 -34.29 1.15
CA ASN A 389 1.41 -35.64 1.69
C ASN A 389 0.45 -36.63 1.02
N ILE A 390 0.46 -36.66 -0.32
CA ILE A 390 -0.40 -37.53 -1.13
C ILE A 390 0.48 -38.34 -2.11
N ASN A 391 0.24 -39.64 -2.19
CA ASN A 391 0.84 -40.52 -3.19
C ASN A 391 0.24 -40.23 -4.59
N GLU A 392 1.07 -40.27 -5.63
CA GLU A 392 0.66 -39.96 -7.00
C GLU A 392 -0.33 -40.98 -7.59
N GLU A 393 -0.16 -42.27 -7.28
CA GLU A 393 -1.05 -43.34 -7.72
C GLU A 393 -2.43 -43.19 -7.08
N ASP A 394 -2.48 -43.04 -5.76
CA ASP A 394 -3.73 -42.79 -5.02
C ASP A 394 -4.46 -41.55 -5.53
N PHE A 395 -3.71 -40.49 -5.83
CA PHE A 395 -4.27 -39.26 -6.36
C PHE A 395 -4.99 -39.49 -7.68
N PHE A 396 -4.33 -40.15 -8.63
CA PHE A 396 -4.92 -40.38 -9.94
C PHE A 396 -6.00 -41.43 -9.91
N ALA A 397 -5.88 -42.49 -9.11
CA ALA A 397 -6.96 -43.45 -8.89
C ALA A 397 -8.24 -42.76 -8.38
N TYR A 398 -8.11 -41.91 -7.34
CA TYR A 398 -9.23 -41.16 -6.79
C TYR A 398 -9.92 -40.28 -7.83
N TYR A 399 -9.18 -39.49 -8.60
CA TYR A 399 -9.77 -38.56 -9.57
C TYR A 399 -10.26 -39.25 -10.84
N THR A 400 -9.62 -40.33 -11.28
CA THR A 400 -10.09 -41.15 -12.40
C THR A 400 -11.46 -41.73 -12.07
N GLN A 401 -11.64 -42.28 -10.87
CA GLN A 401 -12.93 -42.79 -10.40
C GLN A 401 -13.97 -41.66 -10.28
N LYS A 402 -13.63 -40.54 -9.64
CA LYS A 402 -14.59 -39.44 -9.38
C LYS A 402 -15.02 -38.67 -10.63
N LEU A 403 -14.18 -38.63 -11.66
CA LEU A 403 -14.41 -37.83 -12.87
C LEU A 403 -14.60 -38.68 -14.13
N GLN A 404 -14.54 -40.01 -14.02
CA GLN A 404 -14.61 -40.95 -15.15
C GLN A 404 -13.60 -40.57 -16.25
N LEU A 405 -12.36 -40.28 -15.87
CA LEU A 405 -11.31 -39.90 -16.82
C LEU A 405 -10.79 -41.14 -17.57
N PRO A 406 -10.40 -41.03 -18.85
CA PRO A 406 -9.87 -42.16 -19.61
C PRO A 406 -8.53 -42.64 -19.05
N ILE A 407 -8.48 -43.94 -18.71
CA ILE A 407 -7.34 -44.63 -18.06
C ILE A 407 -6.08 -44.58 -18.93
N ASN A 408 -6.22 -44.61 -20.26
CA ASN A 408 -5.09 -44.76 -21.19
C ASN A 408 -4.43 -43.44 -21.66
N SER A 409 -4.69 -42.30 -21.02
CA SER A 409 -3.98 -41.04 -21.35
C SER A 409 -2.63 -40.96 -20.63
N VAL A 410 -1.67 -41.68 -21.19
CA VAL A 410 -0.28 -41.83 -20.74
C VAL A 410 0.31 -40.51 -20.22
N VAL A 411 0.72 -40.57 -18.95
CA VAL A 411 1.22 -39.51 -18.05
C VAL A 411 0.13 -38.61 -17.46
N HIS A 412 -0.57 -39.15 -16.47
CA HIS A 412 -1.59 -38.47 -15.67
C HIS A 412 -1.12 -37.12 -15.06
N SER A 413 0.19 -36.91 -14.87
CA SER A 413 0.78 -35.65 -14.39
C SER A 413 1.04 -34.58 -15.47
N ASN A 414 0.96 -34.94 -16.76
CA ASN A 414 1.21 -34.04 -17.90
C ASN A 414 -0.04 -33.73 -18.76
N CYS A 415 -1.16 -34.42 -18.54
CA CYS A 415 -2.44 -34.08 -19.19
C CYS A 415 -3.01 -32.75 -18.65
N GLN A 416 -2.65 -31.63 -19.31
CA GLN A 416 -3.08 -30.29 -18.88
C GLN A 416 -4.62 -30.13 -18.82
N LYS A 417 -5.37 -30.80 -19.72
CA LYS A 417 -6.83 -30.77 -19.76
C LYS A 417 -7.43 -31.51 -18.54
N CYS A 418 -6.92 -32.70 -18.24
CA CYS A 418 -7.32 -33.51 -17.09
C CYS A 418 -7.05 -32.77 -15.78
N LEU A 419 -5.85 -32.22 -15.60
CA LEU A 419 -5.51 -31.46 -14.39
C LEU A 419 -6.37 -30.19 -14.21
N LYS A 420 -6.81 -29.58 -15.31
CA LYS A 420 -7.76 -28.45 -15.26
C LYS A 420 -9.14 -28.90 -14.77
N GLN A 421 -9.61 -30.08 -15.18
CA GLN A 421 -10.87 -30.66 -14.71
C GLN A 421 -10.77 -31.04 -13.23
N ILE A 422 -9.70 -31.72 -12.82
CA ILE A 422 -9.39 -32.06 -11.41
C ILE A 422 -9.43 -30.80 -10.55
N LYS A 423 -8.71 -29.74 -10.94
CA LYS A 423 -8.73 -28.46 -10.21
C LYS A 423 -10.13 -27.87 -10.09
N ARG A 424 -10.90 -27.88 -11.17
CA ARG A 424 -12.27 -27.32 -11.16
C ARG A 424 -13.17 -28.10 -10.22
N TYR A 425 -13.12 -29.43 -10.28
CA TYR A 425 -13.87 -30.30 -9.38
C TYR A 425 -13.46 -30.07 -7.93
N ALA A 426 -12.15 -30.13 -7.62
CA ALA A 426 -11.66 -29.95 -6.26
C ALA A 426 -12.05 -28.58 -5.68
N ASN A 427 -11.90 -27.51 -6.45
CA ASN A 427 -12.34 -26.18 -6.04
C ASN A 427 -13.86 -26.11 -5.78
N LYS A 428 -14.68 -26.76 -6.62
CA LYS A 428 -16.13 -26.81 -6.46
C LYS A 428 -16.52 -27.59 -5.21
N GLU A 429 -15.89 -28.73 -4.98
CA GLU A 429 -16.14 -29.61 -3.85
C GLU A 429 -15.69 -28.98 -2.52
N ILE A 430 -14.52 -28.35 -2.47
CA ILE A 430 -14.09 -27.55 -1.31
C ILE A 430 -15.12 -26.46 -1.03
N ALA A 431 -15.56 -25.71 -2.05
CA ALA A 431 -16.55 -24.67 -1.87
C ALA A 431 -17.91 -25.22 -1.40
N LYS A 432 -18.32 -26.40 -1.90
CA LYS A 432 -19.54 -27.10 -1.50
C LYS A 432 -19.49 -27.51 -0.03
N ARG A 433 -18.41 -28.15 0.41
CA ARG A 433 -18.23 -28.57 1.83
C ARG A 433 -18.21 -27.39 2.79
N ILE A 434 -17.53 -26.29 2.43
CA ILE A 434 -17.58 -25.04 3.20
C ILE A 434 -19.01 -24.49 3.24
N LYS A 435 -19.82 -24.73 2.19
CA LYS A 435 -21.22 -24.30 2.10
C LYS A 435 -22.17 -25.03 3.01
N GLU A 436 -22.07 -26.33 2.98
CA GLU A 436 -23.03 -27.23 3.61
C GLU A 436 -22.67 -27.58 5.06
N ASN A 437 -21.43 -27.31 5.50
CA ASN A 437 -20.99 -27.57 6.87
C ASN A 437 -20.88 -26.26 7.68
N PRO A 438 -21.82 -25.97 8.62
CA PRO A 438 -21.81 -24.76 9.44
C PRO A 438 -20.55 -24.63 10.31
N THR A 439 -20.06 -25.72 10.89
CA THR A 439 -18.86 -25.73 11.73
C THR A 439 -17.62 -25.30 10.94
N LEU A 440 -17.43 -25.87 9.75
CA LEU A 440 -16.34 -25.49 8.85
C LEU A 440 -16.49 -24.06 8.34
N SER A 441 -17.72 -23.63 8.02
CA SER A 441 -17.99 -22.25 7.63
C SER A 441 -17.62 -21.29 8.76
N ASN A 442 -18.09 -21.53 9.98
CA ASN A 442 -17.80 -20.70 11.15
C ASN A 442 -16.32 -20.66 11.48
N PHE A 443 -15.62 -21.78 11.35
CA PHE A 443 -14.16 -21.80 11.44
C PHE A 443 -13.50 -20.86 10.42
N ILE A 444 -13.92 -20.92 9.15
CA ILE A 444 -13.28 -20.15 8.07
C ILE A 444 -13.58 -18.65 8.19
N PHE A 445 -14.83 -18.28 8.42
CA PHE A 445 -15.28 -16.89 8.37
C PHE A 445 -15.14 -16.18 9.71
N LEU A 446 -15.26 -16.90 10.83
CA LEU A 446 -15.33 -16.35 12.18
C LEU A 446 -14.20 -16.86 13.09
N GLY A 447 -13.49 -17.92 12.72
CA GLY A 447 -12.43 -18.51 13.57
C GLY A 447 -12.96 -19.35 14.74
N ILE A 448 -14.28 -19.58 14.79
CA ILE A 448 -14.94 -20.39 15.82
C ILE A 448 -14.43 -21.83 15.76
N GLY A 449 -14.23 -22.42 16.94
CA GLY A 449 -13.63 -23.75 17.09
C GLY A 449 -12.09 -23.74 17.05
N ASN A 450 -11.46 -22.70 16.50
CA ASN A 450 -10.01 -22.56 16.53
C ASN A 450 -9.51 -21.70 17.70
N PHE A 451 -10.17 -20.57 17.93
CA PHE A 451 -9.73 -19.58 18.91
C PHE A 451 -10.74 -19.48 20.06
N GLN A 452 -10.24 -19.17 21.25
CA GLN A 452 -11.07 -18.73 22.36
C GLN A 452 -11.50 -17.28 22.15
N GLU A 453 -12.61 -16.89 22.78
CA GLU A 453 -13.02 -15.49 22.85
C GLU A 453 -11.96 -14.64 23.60
N PRO A 454 -11.74 -13.38 23.19
CA PRO A 454 -12.45 -12.62 22.17
C PRO A 454 -11.78 -12.69 20.77
N PHE A 455 -11.02 -13.75 20.48
CA PHE A 455 -10.15 -13.83 19.29
C PHE A 455 -10.84 -14.43 18.05
N THR A 456 -12.12 -14.80 18.16
CA THR A 456 -13.01 -15.04 17.01
C THR A 456 -13.45 -13.69 16.42
N ALA A 457 -13.99 -13.66 15.21
CA ALA A 457 -14.40 -12.41 14.57
C ALA A 457 -15.90 -12.40 14.20
N PRO A 458 -16.82 -12.26 15.16
CA PRO A 458 -18.24 -12.09 14.88
C PRO A 458 -18.56 -10.74 14.21
N TRP A 459 -17.64 -9.78 14.19
CA TRP A 459 -17.80 -8.50 13.51
C TRP A 459 -16.83 -8.32 12.35
N LEU A 460 -17.29 -7.61 11.30
CA LEU A 460 -16.50 -7.28 10.12
C LEU A 460 -16.52 -5.78 9.91
N PHE A 461 -15.34 -5.18 9.80
CA PHE A 461 -15.17 -3.81 9.34
C PHE A 461 -14.62 -3.81 7.91
N GLU A 462 -15.45 -3.37 6.96
CA GLU A 462 -15.04 -3.22 5.57
C GLU A 462 -15.81 -2.05 4.92
N GLN A 463 -15.21 -1.41 3.91
CA GLN A 463 -15.83 -0.26 3.21
C GLN A 463 -16.30 0.85 4.17
N SER A 464 -15.57 1.06 5.28
CA SER A 464 -15.94 1.99 6.36
C SER A 464 -17.26 1.69 7.10
N LEU A 465 -17.82 0.48 6.92
CA LEU A 465 -18.98 -0.02 7.63
C LEU A 465 -18.56 -1.11 8.62
N LEU A 466 -19.10 -1.04 9.83
CA LEU A 466 -19.03 -2.11 10.81
C LEU A 466 -20.35 -2.86 10.76
N GLN A 467 -20.32 -4.18 10.67
CA GLN A 467 -21.51 -5.03 10.61
C GLN A 467 -21.23 -6.40 11.21
N LYS A 468 -22.28 -7.16 11.50
CA LYS A 468 -22.14 -8.58 11.84
C LYS A 468 -21.40 -9.27 10.70
N ASN A 469 -20.37 -10.03 11.04
CA ASN A 469 -19.62 -10.80 10.08
C ASN A 469 -20.54 -11.87 9.49
N TYR A 470 -20.35 -12.12 8.21
CA TYR A 470 -21.23 -12.96 7.44
C TYR A 470 -20.40 -13.83 6.50
N ARG A 471 -21.10 -14.78 5.89
CA ARG A 471 -20.51 -15.68 4.92
C ARG A 471 -20.30 -14.96 3.58
N ILE A 472 -19.17 -14.28 3.46
CA ILE A 472 -18.80 -13.53 2.25
C ILE A 472 -18.78 -14.46 1.03
N PRO A 473 -19.38 -14.09 -0.11
CA PRO A 473 -19.21 -14.82 -1.37
C PRO A 473 -17.73 -15.01 -1.68
N PHE A 474 -17.33 -16.27 -1.92
CA PHE A 474 -15.92 -16.63 -1.95
C PHE A 474 -15.53 -17.52 -3.13
N SER A 475 -14.24 -17.50 -3.45
CA SER A 475 -13.58 -18.40 -4.38
C SER A 475 -12.48 -19.20 -3.69
N VAL A 476 -12.28 -20.43 -4.16
CA VAL A 476 -11.19 -21.31 -3.73
C VAL A 476 -10.04 -21.16 -4.71
N THR A 477 -8.87 -20.77 -4.21
CA THR A 477 -7.66 -20.61 -5.00
C THR A 477 -6.44 -21.13 -4.24
N THR A 478 -5.25 -21.00 -4.81
CA THR A 478 -4.01 -21.47 -4.23
C THR A 478 -3.04 -20.34 -3.91
N GLY A 479 -2.19 -20.56 -2.93
CA GLY A 479 -1.16 -19.60 -2.52
C GLY A 479 -0.10 -19.41 -3.61
N SER A 480 0.47 -18.20 -3.68
CA SER A 480 1.58 -17.86 -4.59
C SER A 480 2.87 -18.65 -4.29
N GLY A 481 2.99 -19.23 -3.08
CA GLY A 481 4.12 -20.08 -2.67
C GLY A 481 4.13 -21.47 -3.32
N ARG A 482 3.05 -21.87 -4.01
CA ARG A 482 2.90 -23.20 -4.63
C ARG A 482 4.09 -23.59 -5.52
N SER A 483 4.61 -22.66 -6.33
CA SER A 483 5.74 -22.96 -7.23
C SER A 483 7.07 -23.16 -6.50
N LYS A 484 7.11 -22.94 -5.19
CA LYS A 484 8.26 -23.16 -4.30
C LYS A 484 8.00 -24.32 -3.32
N GLY A 485 7.04 -25.20 -3.64
CA GLY A 485 6.61 -26.29 -2.75
C GLY A 485 5.77 -25.87 -1.53
N LYS A 486 5.56 -24.56 -1.31
CA LYS A 486 4.74 -24.05 -0.19
C LYS A 486 3.27 -24.00 -0.59
N CYS A 487 2.65 -25.18 -0.62
CA CYS A 487 1.25 -25.37 -1.01
C CYS A 487 0.30 -24.93 0.10
N THR A 488 -0.73 -24.16 -0.27
CA THR A 488 -1.82 -23.76 0.63
C THR A 488 -3.09 -23.51 -0.19
N ILE A 489 -4.24 -23.83 0.37
CA ILE A 489 -5.54 -23.36 -0.13
C ILE A 489 -5.81 -21.97 0.42
N VAL A 490 -6.31 -21.08 -0.44
CA VAL A 490 -6.64 -19.71 -0.08
C VAL A 490 -8.10 -19.48 -0.42
N ILE A 491 -8.86 -19.02 0.58
CA ILE A 491 -10.23 -18.57 0.42
C ILE A 491 -10.19 -17.04 0.24
N LYS A 492 -10.77 -16.56 -0.85
CA LYS A 492 -10.81 -15.13 -1.18
C LYS A 492 -12.23 -14.65 -1.47
N PRO A 493 -12.56 -13.37 -1.22
CA PRO A 493 -13.78 -12.77 -1.73
C PRO A 493 -13.90 -12.94 -3.25
N LYS A 494 -15.13 -13.02 -3.75
CA LYS A 494 -15.43 -13.03 -5.19
C LYS A 494 -15.44 -11.63 -5.78
#